data_AF-A0A2V2FVY4-F1
#
_entry.id   AF-A0A2V2FVY4-F1
#
_cell.length_a   1.000
_cell.length_b   1.000
_cell.length_c   1.000
_cell.angle_alpha   90.00
_cell.angle_beta   90.00
_cell.angle_gamma   90.00
#
_symmetry.space_group_name_H-M   'P 1'
#
loop_
_entity.id
_entity.type
_entity.pdbx_description
1 polymer ?
#
loop_
_entity_poly.entity_id
_entity_poly.type
_entity_poly.pdbx_seq_one_letter_code
_entity_poly.pdbx_strand_id
1 'polypeptide(L)'
;METMNDYELLYLMSEQDEEAQKLLIKLYEQRIERIIRKTVSSGGGKHLRSDEFHDLKSKCMLSLIEAVNQYHDETGVPFSYYASLCITTCVRSYLRKTRSQANYMFATCTSLDLDLSEDEGCYLISLVQNNQAEFDPKWSFELKEAQNKVKEVEAQLSEDERQIWLLRKAGCTYREIAEKSGHTVKHVGYILHKIKKILAGIIDYQK
;
A
#
# COMPACT_ATOMS: atom_id res chain seq x y z
N MET A 1 40.73 26.51 -23.54
CA MET A 1 40.40 25.25 -22.84
C MET A 1 39.77 24.39 -23.91
N GLU A 2 40.53 23.44 -24.46
CA GLU A 2 40.14 22.63 -25.62
C GLU A 2 38.80 21.94 -25.34
N THR A 3 37.88 22.06 -26.29
CA THR A 3 36.60 21.35 -26.28
C THR A 3 36.87 19.88 -26.58
N MET A 4 37.03 19.07 -25.53
CA MET A 4 37.20 17.63 -25.63
C MET A 4 35.98 17.03 -26.34
N ASN A 5 36.21 16.19 -27.35
CA ASN A 5 35.16 15.63 -28.20
C ASN A 5 34.32 14.63 -27.39
N ASP A 6 33.00 14.53 -27.66
CA ASP A 6 32.10 13.58 -26.97
C ASP A 6 32.66 12.15 -27.01
N TYR A 7 33.36 11.77 -28.08
CA TYR A 7 34.01 10.45 -28.23
C TYR A 7 35.27 10.26 -27.38
N GLU A 8 36.07 11.31 -27.17
CA GLU A 8 37.24 11.26 -26.28
C GLU A 8 36.81 11.14 -24.83
N LEU A 9 35.69 11.79 -24.48
CA LEU A 9 35.08 11.68 -23.16
C LEU A 9 34.58 10.26 -22.87
N LEU A 10 33.93 9.63 -23.84
CA LEU A 10 33.43 8.26 -23.72
C LEU A 10 34.57 7.25 -23.50
N TYR A 11 35.70 7.45 -24.19
CA TYR A 11 36.88 6.61 -24.02
C TYR A 11 37.44 6.69 -22.60
N LEU A 12 37.60 7.90 -22.04
CA LEU A 12 38.08 8.10 -20.67
C LEU A 12 37.11 7.57 -19.61
N MET A 13 35.80 7.60 -19.88
CA MET A 13 34.79 7.09 -18.95
C MET A 13 34.74 5.56 -18.88
N SER A 14 35.30 4.85 -19.87
CA SER A 14 35.44 3.39 -19.81
C SER A 14 36.37 2.92 -18.67
N GLU A 15 37.22 3.82 -18.14
CA GLU A 15 38.10 3.58 -16.99
C GLU A 15 37.48 3.96 -15.63
N GLN A 16 36.19 4.33 -15.57
CA GLN A 16 35.50 4.81 -14.36
C GLN A 16 36.15 6.04 -13.67
N ASP A 17 36.82 6.90 -14.46
CA ASP A 17 37.41 8.14 -13.95
C ASP A 17 36.32 9.11 -13.42
N GLU A 18 36.38 9.43 -12.13
CA GLU A 18 35.43 10.34 -11.47
C GLU A 18 35.48 11.77 -12.03
N GLU A 19 36.65 12.25 -12.44
CA GLU A 19 36.82 13.60 -13.00
C GLU A 19 36.21 13.67 -14.41
N ALA A 20 36.34 12.61 -15.20
CA ALA A 20 35.66 12.49 -16.49
C ALA A 20 34.11 12.53 -16.34
N GLN A 21 33.57 11.85 -15.34
CA GLN A 21 32.13 11.90 -15.03
C GLN A 21 31.67 13.31 -14.64
N LYS A 22 32.41 13.99 -13.76
CA LYS A 22 32.10 15.38 -13.36
C LYS A 22 32.12 16.32 -14.56
N LEU A 23 33.09 16.16 -15.47
CA LEU A 23 33.17 16.95 -16.69
C LEU A 23 31.96 16.72 -17.59
N LEU A 24 31.56 15.46 -17.82
CA LEU A 24 30.38 15.13 -18.61
C LEU A 24 29.11 15.76 -18.05
N ILE A 25 28.89 15.61 -16.74
CA ILE A 25 27.72 16.17 -16.06
C ILE A 25 27.67 17.68 -16.27
N LYS A 26 28.80 18.38 -16.10
CA LYS A 26 28.90 19.82 -16.30
C LYS A 26 28.61 20.22 -17.75
N LEU A 27 29.09 19.46 -18.73
CA LEU A 27 28.82 19.71 -20.16
C LEU A 27 27.34 19.55 -20.51
N TYR A 28 26.69 18.53 -19.96
CA TYR A 28 25.29 18.20 -20.26
C TYR A 28 24.28 18.92 -19.35
N GLU A 29 24.71 19.59 -18.29
CA GLU A 29 23.85 20.21 -17.28
C GLU A 29 22.78 21.12 -17.91
N GLN A 30 23.17 22.09 -18.73
CA GLN A 30 22.23 22.99 -19.39
C GLN A 30 21.30 22.26 -20.37
N ARG A 31 21.80 21.21 -21.03
CA ARG A 31 21.00 20.39 -21.95
C ARG A 31 19.96 19.59 -21.19
N ILE A 32 20.32 19.00 -20.05
CA ILE A 32 19.41 18.30 -19.13
C ILE A 32 18.30 19.25 -18.69
N GLU A 33 18.63 20.45 -18.20
CA GLU A 33 17.63 21.42 -17.76
C GLU A 33 16.67 21.81 -18.89
N ARG A 34 17.19 22.02 -20.10
CA ARG A 34 16.38 22.33 -21.28
C ARG A 34 15.43 21.18 -21.62
N ILE A 35 15.89 19.94 -21.59
CA ILE A 35 15.07 18.75 -21.84
C ILE A 35 13.98 18.61 -20.77
N ILE A 36 14.31 18.81 -19.49
CA ILE A 36 13.35 18.77 -18.39
C ILE A 36 12.24 19.79 -18.63
N ARG A 37 12.58 21.07 -18.79
CA ARG A 37 11.60 22.14 -18.98
C ARG A 37 10.71 21.88 -20.19
N LYS A 38 11.29 21.54 -21.35
CA LYS A 38 10.54 21.24 -22.57
C LYS A 38 9.57 20.07 -22.39
N THR A 39 10.03 18.98 -21.78
CA THR A 39 9.24 17.75 -21.64
C THR A 39 8.12 17.90 -20.61
N VAL A 40 8.38 18.60 -19.50
CA VAL A 40 7.37 18.92 -18.48
C VAL A 40 6.27 19.80 -19.06
N SER A 41 6.64 20.88 -19.77
CA SER A 41 5.68 21.79 -20.41
C SER A 41 4.85 21.09 -21.49
N SER A 42 5.47 20.25 -22.33
CA SER A 42 4.77 19.54 -23.41
C SER A 42 3.85 18.43 -22.90
N GLY A 43 4.13 17.87 -21.71
CA GLY A 43 3.34 16.79 -21.10
C GLY A 43 2.13 17.26 -20.29
N GLY A 44 1.74 18.53 -20.39
CA GLY A 44 0.65 19.13 -19.60
C GLY A 44 0.91 19.11 -18.09
N GLY A 45 2.18 19.08 -17.67
CA GLY A 45 2.55 19.04 -16.26
C GLY A 45 2.35 20.39 -15.56
N LYS A 46 1.98 20.34 -14.27
CA LYS A 46 2.18 21.47 -13.35
C LYS A 46 3.67 21.85 -13.32
N HIS A 47 3.95 23.11 -13.01
CA HIS A 47 5.31 23.53 -12.67
C HIS A 47 5.84 22.63 -11.54
N LEU A 48 7.03 22.06 -11.76
CA LEU A 48 7.75 21.35 -10.71
C LEU A 48 8.10 22.34 -9.60
N ARG A 49 7.94 21.93 -8.34
CA ARG A 49 8.53 22.67 -7.22
C ARG A 49 10.06 22.63 -7.32
N SER A 50 10.73 23.55 -6.63
CA SER A 50 12.18 23.67 -6.69
C SER A 50 12.92 22.39 -6.26
N ASP A 51 12.40 21.69 -5.24
CA ASP A 51 12.93 20.41 -4.77
C ASP A 51 12.68 19.28 -5.78
N GLU A 52 11.47 19.17 -6.33
CA GLU A 52 11.15 18.18 -7.37
C GLU A 52 12.03 18.37 -8.63
N PHE A 53 12.30 19.63 -8.99
CA PHE A 53 13.19 19.94 -10.10
C PHE A 53 14.63 19.50 -9.82
N HIS A 54 15.14 19.76 -8.62
CA HIS A 54 16.48 19.35 -8.21
C HIS A 54 16.61 17.82 -8.24
N ASP A 55 15.65 17.10 -7.66
CA ASP A 55 15.62 15.63 -7.65
C ASP A 55 15.58 15.04 -9.06
N LEU A 56 14.72 15.60 -9.93
CA LEU A 56 14.63 15.17 -11.31
C LEU A 56 15.94 15.44 -12.07
N LYS A 57 16.57 16.60 -11.84
CA LYS A 57 17.85 16.95 -12.46
C LYS A 57 18.93 15.95 -12.06
N SER A 58 19.09 15.65 -10.78
CA SER A 58 20.05 14.65 -10.29
C SER A 58 19.77 13.27 -10.89
N LYS A 59 18.51 12.87 -11.01
CA LYS A 59 18.13 11.60 -11.62
C LYS A 59 18.46 11.52 -13.12
N CYS A 60 18.32 12.64 -13.83
CA CYS A 60 18.73 12.73 -15.23
C CYS A 60 20.26 12.67 -15.38
N MET A 61 21.02 13.25 -14.43
CA MET A 61 22.48 13.14 -14.41
C MET A 61 22.92 11.69 -14.20
N LEU A 62 22.29 10.95 -13.29
CA LEU A 62 22.54 9.52 -13.12
C LEU A 62 22.21 8.73 -14.40
N SER A 63 21.07 9.02 -15.03
CA SER A 63 20.69 8.38 -16.30
C SER A 63 21.67 8.68 -17.43
N LEU A 64 22.32 9.86 -17.42
CA LEU A 64 23.37 10.19 -18.38
C LEU A 64 24.63 9.34 -18.14
N ILE A 65 25.05 9.16 -16.88
CA ILE A 65 26.18 8.30 -16.54
C ILE A 65 25.89 6.84 -16.93
N GLU A 66 24.67 6.36 -16.65
CA GLU A 66 24.24 5.02 -17.09
C GLU A 66 24.23 4.89 -18.62
N ALA A 67 23.86 5.95 -19.34
CA ALA A 67 23.82 5.95 -20.80
C ALA A 67 25.23 5.79 -21.41
N VAL A 68 26.27 6.37 -20.80
CA VAL A 68 27.66 6.17 -21.24
C VAL A 68 28.01 4.70 -21.27
N ASN A 69 27.71 3.98 -20.18
CA ASN A 69 28.04 2.55 -20.05
C ASN A 69 27.24 1.63 -21.00
N GLN A 70 26.13 2.12 -21.56
CA GLN A 70 25.23 1.34 -22.42
C GLN A 70 25.31 1.77 -23.89
N TYR A 71 26.08 2.79 -24.20
CA TYR A 71 26.17 3.33 -25.55
C TYR A 71 27.11 2.50 -26.42
N HIS A 72 26.67 2.21 -27.65
CA HIS A 72 27.41 1.40 -28.61
C HIS A 72 27.58 2.19 -29.91
N ASP A 73 28.83 2.52 -30.25
CA ASP A 73 29.18 3.34 -31.43
C ASP A 73 28.80 2.69 -32.76
N GLU A 74 28.71 1.36 -32.80
CA GLU A 74 28.34 0.58 -33.99
C GLU A 74 26.94 0.94 -34.53
N THR A 75 26.11 1.61 -33.74
CA THR A 75 24.76 2.04 -34.12
C THR A 75 24.73 3.24 -35.07
N GLY A 76 25.85 3.96 -35.25
CA GLY A 76 25.96 5.14 -36.12
C GLY A 76 25.18 6.37 -35.61
N VAL A 77 24.65 6.32 -34.40
CA VAL A 77 23.89 7.42 -33.78
C VAL A 77 24.84 8.18 -32.85
N PRO A 78 25.01 9.51 -32.99
CA PRO A 78 25.87 10.27 -32.09
C PRO A 78 25.42 10.12 -30.62
N PHE A 79 26.36 9.93 -29.70
CA PHE A 79 26.09 9.83 -28.27
C PHE A 79 25.18 10.94 -27.75
N SER A 80 25.39 12.17 -28.20
CA SER A 80 24.61 13.33 -27.80
C SER A 80 23.11 13.17 -28.09
N TYR A 81 22.74 12.48 -29.18
CA TYR A 81 21.36 12.14 -29.50
C TYR A 81 20.84 11.03 -28.58
N TYR A 82 21.62 9.96 -28.41
CA TYR A 82 21.28 8.85 -27.51
C TYR A 82 21.06 9.32 -26.06
N ALA A 83 21.99 10.10 -25.51
CA ALA A 83 21.90 10.73 -24.20
C ALA A 83 20.62 11.57 -24.06
N SER A 84 20.27 12.36 -25.09
CA SER A 84 19.02 13.14 -25.07
C SER A 84 17.79 12.26 -25.01
N LEU A 85 17.79 11.11 -25.70
CA LEU A 85 16.71 10.14 -25.65
C LEU A 85 16.59 9.50 -24.26
N CYS A 86 17.70 9.10 -23.65
CA CYS A 86 17.75 8.54 -22.30
C CYS A 86 17.22 9.55 -21.27
N ILE A 87 17.72 10.79 -21.29
CA ILE A 87 17.27 11.88 -20.41
C ILE A 87 15.77 12.14 -20.60
N THR A 88 15.29 12.25 -21.84
CA THR A 88 13.86 12.49 -22.10
C THR A 88 13.00 11.33 -21.58
N THR A 89 13.47 10.09 -21.71
CA THR A 89 12.79 8.89 -21.20
C THR A 89 12.78 8.85 -19.67
N CYS A 90 13.87 9.27 -19.04
CA CYS A 90 13.97 9.44 -17.60
C CYS A 90 12.92 10.45 -17.10
N VAL A 91 12.83 11.63 -17.73
CA VAL A 91 11.84 12.66 -17.39
C VAL A 91 10.41 12.14 -17.54
N ARG A 92 10.07 11.49 -18.65
CA ARG A 92 8.73 10.91 -18.87
C ARG A 92 8.39 9.86 -17.81
N SER A 93 9.35 9.00 -17.46
CA SER A 93 9.17 7.98 -16.44
C SER A 93 8.99 8.56 -15.05
N TYR A 94 9.73 9.62 -14.72
CA TYR A 94 9.54 10.37 -13.48
C TYR A 94 8.13 10.96 -13.40
N LEU A 95 7.70 11.69 -14.44
CA LEU A 95 6.37 12.31 -14.49
C LEU A 95 5.22 11.29 -14.38
N ARG A 96 5.39 10.12 -14.98
CA ARG A 96 4.41 9.02 -14.84
C ARG A 96 4.36 8.48 -13.42
N LYS A 97 5.50 8.35 -12.75
CA LYS A 97 5.57 7.91 -11.35
C LYS A 97 4.96 8.96 -10.40
N THR A 98 5.25 10.24 -10.59
CA THR A 98 4.70 11.32 -9.75
C THR A 98 3.19 11.49 -9.90
N ARG A 99 2.63 11.14 -11.06
CA ARG A 99 1.18 11.11 -11.30
C ARG A 99 0.48 9.84 -10.80
N SER A 100 1.20 8.89 -10.20
CA SER A 100 0.59 7.67 -9.64
C SER A 100 -0.39 8.01 -8.52
N GLN A 101 -1.45 7.20 -8.37
CA GLN A 101 -2.40 7.30 -7.27
C GLN A 101 -1.71 7.28 -5.89
N ALA A 102 -0.65 6.48 -5.73
CA ALA A 102 0.13 6.45 -4.48
C ALA A 102 0.78 7.81 -4.19
N ASN A 103 1.39 8.44 -5.20
CA ASN A 103 2.02 9.75 -5.05
C ASN A 103 0.99 10.86 -4.86
N TYR A 104 -0.19 10.75 -5.48
CA TYR A 104 -1.30 11.64 -5.18
C TYR A 104 -1.71 11.53 -3.70
N MET A 105 -1.89 10.31 -3.19
CA MET A 105 -2.23 10.09 -1.78
C MET A 105 -1.19 10.68 -0.82
N PHE A 106 0.10 10.53 -1.11
CA PHE A 106 1.17 11.18 -0.33
C PHE A 106 1.18 12.70 -0.47
N ALA A 107 0.85 13.25 -1.64
CA ALA A 107 0.80 14.68 -1.85
C ALA A 107 -0.42 15.33 -1.18
N THR A 108 -1.50 14.57 -0.98
CA THR A 108 -2.74 15.05 -0.35
C THR A 108 -2.92 14.61 1.09
N CYS A 109 -2.05 13.75 1.63
CA CYS A 109 -2.17 13.32 3.01
C CYS A 109 -1.92 14.49 3.97
N THR A 110 -2.69 14.54 5.03
CA THR A 110 -2.57 15.52 6.09
C THR A 110 -1.90 14.87 7.29
N SER A 111 -0.98 15.59 7.95
CA SER A 111 -0.37 15.11 9.18
C SER A 111 -1.44 14.91 10.25
N LEU A 112 -1.36 13.78 10.95
CA LEU A 112 -2.21 13.50 12.11
C LEU A 112 -1.81 14.35 13.33
N ASP A 113 -0.57 14.84 13.35
CA ASP A 113 -0.04 15.78 14.33
C ASP A 113 -0.29 17.25 13.92
N LEU A 114 -1.16 17.49 12.94
CA LEU A 114 -1.57 18.84 12.58
C LEU A 114 -2.30 19.46 13.78
N ASP A 115 -1.74 20.55 14.30
CA ASP A 115 -2.33 21.32 15.38
C ASP A 115 -3.56 22.09 14.88
N LEU A 116 -4.70 21.91 15.54
CA LEU A 116 -5.99 22.46 15.11
C LEU A 116 -6.46 23.63 15.98
N SER A 117 -5.83 23.89 17.12
CA SER A 117 -6.18 25.01 18.00
C SER A 117 -4.98 25.57 18.73
N GLU A 118 -5.11 26.75 19.33
CA GLU A 118 -4.06 27.32 20.19
C GLU A 118 -3.93 26.58 21.55
N ASP A 119 -4.93 25.75 21.90
CA ASP A 119 -4.90 24.91 23.10
C ASP A 119 -4.01 23.68 22.90
N GLU A 120 -3.11 23.42 23.85
CA GLU A 120 -2.23 22.25 23.85
C GLU A 120 -3.02 20.94 23.81
N GLY A 121 -2.69 20.07 22.85
CA GLY A 121 -3.20 18.68 22.75
C GLY A 121 -4.30 18.44 21.71
N CYS A 122 -4.74 19.47 20.99
CA CYS A 122 -5.75 19.37 19.94
C CYS A 122 -5.15 19.08 18.55
N TYR A 123 -4.66 17.85 18.37
CA TYR A 123 -4.16 17.38 17.07
C TYR A 123 -5.25 16.76 16.20
N LEU A 124 -5.08 16.73 14.88
CA LEU A 124 -6.02 16.08 13.96
C LEU A 124 -6.37 14.64 14.36
N ILE A 125 -5.41 13.87 14.87
CA ILE A 125 -5.65 12.49 15.35
C ILE A 125 -6.73 12.42 16.42
N SER A 126 -6.85 13.43 17.29
CA SER A 126 -7.84 13.44 18.38
C SER A 126 -9.29 13.49 17.88
N LEU A 127 -9.51 13.94 16.64
CA LEU A 127 -10.83 13.99 16.00
C LEU A 127 -11.16 12.73 15.19
N VAL A 128 -10.18 11.86 14.94
CA VAL A 128 -10.37 10.66 14.14
C VAL A 128 -11.09 9.60 14.99
N GLN A 129 -12.35 9.32 14.66
CA GLN A 129 -13.14 8.32 15.36
C GLN A 129 -12.68 6.90 15.02
N ASN A 130 -12.58 6.05 16.04
CA ASN A 130 -12.45 4.62 15.84
C ASN A 130 -13.83 4.01 15.55
N ASN A 131 -14.05 3.63 14.29
CA ASN A 131 -15.32 3.04 13.84
C ASN A 131 -15.37 1.51 13.97
N GLN A 132 -14.38 0.90 14.62
CA GLN A 132 -14.38 -0.53 14.89
C GLN A 132 -15.37 -0.83 16.02
N ALA A 133 -16.38 -1.65 15.72
CA ALA A 133 -17.46 -2.00 16.65
C ALA A 133 -16.96 -2.60 17.98
N GLU A 134 -15.82 -3.29 17.97
CA GLU A 134 -15.23 -3.92 19.15
C GLU A 134 -14.78 -2.93 20.24
N PHE A 135 -14.56 -1.66 19.88
CA PHE A 135 -14.23 -0.59 20.83
C PHE A 135 -15.45 0.19 21.30
N ASP A 136 -16.66 -0.12 20.81
CA ASP A 136 -17.91 0.45 21.31
C ASP A 136 -18.29 -0.25 22.64
N PRO A 137 -18.36 0.48 23.77
CA PRO A 137 -18.80 -0.07 25.04
C PRO A 137 -20.16 -0.76 24.95
N LYS A 138 -21.08 -0.24 24.13
CA LYS A 138 -22.40 -0.84 23.92
C LYS A 138 -22.28 -2.21 23.24
N TRP A 139 -21.50 -2.30 22.16
CA TRP A 139 -21.26 -3.58 21.48
C TRP A 139 -20.63 -4.61 22.42
N SER A 140 -19.66 -4.19 23.24
CA SER A 140 -19.01 -5.07 24.21
C SER A 140 -19.98 -5.60 25.27
N PHE A 141 -20.91 -4.76 25.71
CA PHE A 141 -21.95 -5.11 26.66
C PHE A 141 -22.97 -6.08 26.04
N GLU A 142 -23.49 -5.76 24.85
CA GLU A 142 -24.44 -6.60 24.12
C GLU A 142 -23.84 -7.99 23.82
N LEU A 143 -22.56 -8.04 23.41
CA LEU A 143 -21.86 -9.30 23.20
C LEU A 143 -21.78 -10.12 24.50
N LYS A 144 -21.44 -9.48 25.62
CA LYS A 144 -21.33 -10.15 26.92
C LYS A 144 -22.69 -10.67 27.40
N GLU A 145 -23.76 -9.90 27.21
CA GLU A 145 -25.13 -10.35 27.51
C GLU A 145 -25.52 -11.55 26.65
N ALA A 146 -25.27 -11.49 25.34
CA ALA A 146 -25.55 -12.59 24.43
C ALA A 146 -24.79 -13.87 24.84
N GLN A 147 -23.52 -13.74 25.23
CA GLN A 147 -22.72 -14.86 25.72
C GLN A 147 -23.26 -15.45 27.03
N ASN A 148 -23.71 -14.61 27.97
CA ASN A 148 -24.30 -15.08 29.23
C ASN A 148 -25.60 -15.85 28.99
N LYS A 149 -26.47 -15.33 28.13
CA LYS A 149 -27.71 -16.02 27.71
C LYS A 149 -27.44 -17.38 27.07
N VAL A 150 -26.42 -17.47 26.22
CA VAL A 150 -26.00 -18.76 25.64
C VAL A 150 -25.54 -19.73 26.73
N LYS A 151 -24.76 -19.27 27.72
CA LYS A 151 -24.34 -20.10 28.85
C LYS A 151 -25.51 -20.58 29.71
N GLU A 152 -26.52 -19.74 29.93
CA GLU A 152 -27.74 -20.13 30.64
C GLU A 152 -28.48 -21.25 29.91
N VAL A 153 -28.62 -21.15 28.58
CA VAL A 153 -29.20 -22.23 27.76
C VAL A 153 -28.37 -23.49 27.86
N GLU A 154 -27.04 -23.39 27.76
CA GLU A 154 -26.13 -24.53 27.87
C GLU A 154 -26.25 -25.23 29.23
N ALA A 155 -26.52 -24.49 30.31
CA ALA A 155 -26.72 -25.04 31.65
C ALA A 155 -28.05 -25.81 31.81
N GLN A 156 -29.04 -25.57 30.94
CA GLN A 156 -30.34 -26.25 30.94
C GLN A 156 -30.38 -27.49 30.04
N LEU A 157 -29.35 -27.73 29.23
CA LEU A 157 -29.24 -28.91 28.37
C LEU A 157 -29.05 -30.17 29.21
N SER A 158 -29.65 -31.28 28.79
CA SER A 158 -29.28 -32.59 29.33
C SER A 158 -27.84 -32.96 28.94
N GLU A 159 -27.24 -33.93 29.61
CA GLU A 159 -25.88 -34.38 29.29
C GLU A 159 -25.74 -34.80 27.82
N ASP A 160 -26.72 -35.56 27.30
CA ASP A 160 -26.77 -35.99 25.90
C ASP A 160 -26.89 -34.79 24.92
N GLU A 161 -27.74 -33.81 25.26
CA GLU A 161 -27.92 -32.60 24.44
C GLU A 161 -26.67 -31.72 24.46
N ARG A 162 -25.99 -31.62 25.60
CA ARG A 162 -24.75 -30.86 25.78
C ARG A 162 -23.61 -31.49 24.99
N GLN A 163 -23.47 -32.81 24.99
CA GLN A 163 -22.47 -33.50 24.16
C GLN A 163 -22.68 -33.23 22.67
N ILE A 164 -23.91 -33.36 22.18
CA ILE A 164 -24.27 -33.05 20.79
C ILE A 164 -23.96 -31.58 20.44
N TRP A 165 -24.28 -30.65 21.34
CA TRP A 165 -24.04 -29.23 21.16
C TRP A 165 -22.54 -28.87 21.12
N LEU A 166 -21.73 -29.45 22.02
CA LEU A 166 -20.29 -29.23 22.04
C LEU A 166 -19.60 -29.77 20.78
N LEU A 167 -19.96 -30.97 20.34
CA LEU A 167 -19.45 -31.54 19.09
C LEU A 167 -19.84 -30.67 17.87
N ARG A 168 -21.04 -30.08 17.88
CA ARG A 168 -21.46 -29.14 16.84
C ARG A 168 -20.66 -27.83 16.88
N LYS A 169 -20.40 -27.27 18.07
CA LYS A 169 -19.54 -26.07 18.24
C LYS A 169 -18.10 -26.32 17.77
N ALA A 170 -17.61 -27.55 17.93
CA ALA A 170 -16.30 -27.98 17.42
C ALA A 170 -16.27 -28.19 15.89
N GLY A 171 -17.38 -27.97 15.18
CA GLY A 171 -17.45 -28.07 13.72
C GLY A 171 -17.78 -29.46 13.17
N CYS A 172 -18.15 -30.43 14.01
CA CYS A 172 -18.50 -31.78 13.53
C CYS A 172 -19.78 -31.76 12.68
N THR A 173 -19.83 -32.65 11.69
CA THR A 173 -21.01 -32.90 10.85
C THR A 173 -22.06 -33.73 11.59
N TYR A 174 -23.30 -33.71 11.11
CA TYR A 174 -24.41 -34.44 11.72
C TYR A 174 -24.17 -35.96 11.80
N ARG A 175 -23.42 -36.52 10.83
CA ARG A 175 -23.06 -37.95 10.79
C ARG A 175 -21.97 -38.28 11.82
N GLU A 176 -20.92 -37.47 11.90
CA GLU A 176 -19.84 -37.64 12.88
C GLU A 176 -20.35 -37.48 14.32
N ILE A 177 -21.30 -36.55 14.54
CA ILE A 177 -21.94 -36.39 15.85
C ILE A 177 -22.76 -37.64 16.19
N ALA A 178 -23.55 -38.16 15.25
CA ALA A 178 -24.35 -39.38 15.44
C ALA A 178 -23.48 -40.60 15.80
N GLU A 179 -22.36 -40.78 15.09
CA GLU A 179 -21.38 -41.83 15.37
C GLU A 179 -20.72 -41.69 16.75
N LYS A 180 -20.30 -40.46 17.12
CA LYS A 180 -19.62 -40.20 18.40
C LYS A 180 -20.54 -40.21 19.62
N SER A 181 -21.81 -39.86 19.45
CA SER A 181 -22.81 -39.81 20.54
C SER A 181 -23.68 -41.07 20.64
N GLY A 182 -23.53 -42.03 19.73
CA GLY A 182 -24.34 -43.26 19.73
C GLY A 182 -25.81 -43.04 19.35
N HIS A 183 -26.15 -41.91 18.76
CA HIS A 183 -27.51 -41.55 18.37
C HIS A 183 -27.72 -41.63 16.85
N THR A 184 -28.99 -41.63 16.42
CA THR A 184 -29.29 -41.53 14.98
C THR A 184 -29.11 -40.10 14.48
N VAL A 185 -28.74 -39.96 13.20
CA VAL A 185 -28.63 -38.65 12.52
C VAL A 185 -29.91 -37.81 12.66
N LYS A 186 -31.09 -38.48 12.63
CA LYS A 186 -32.39 -37.84 12.83
C LYS A 186 -32.53 -37.23 14.23
N HIS A 187 -32.07 -37.95 15.26
CA HIS A 187 -32.12 -37.48 16.65
C HIS A 187 -31.17 -36.30 16.89
N VAL A 188 -29.95 -36.36 16.36
CA VAL A 188 -28.98 -35.23 16.38
C VAL A 188 -29.57 -33.99 15.71
N GLY A 189 -30.21 -34.16 14.55
CA GLY A 189 -30.88 -33.06 13.85
C GLY A 189 -32.02 -32.44 14.65
N TYR A 190 -32.83 -33.26 15.31
CA TYR A 190 -33.90 -32.81 16.19
C TYR A 190 -33.36 -31.98 17.38
N ILE A 191 -32.31 -32.46 18.05
CA ILE A 191 -31.70 -31.77 19.19
C ILE A 191 -31.11 -30.42 18.76
N LEU A 192 -30.34 -30.38 17.68
CA LEU A 192 -29.76 -29.13 17.20
C LEU A 192 -30.82 -28.12 16.76
N HIS A 193 -31.93 -28.60 16.16
CA HIS A 193 -33.07 -27.74 15.84
C HIS A 193 -33.76 -27.20 17.11
N LYS A 194 -33.97 -28.05 18.12
CA LYS A 194 -34.52 -27.65 19.43
C LYS A 194 -33.66 -26.57 20.08
N ILE A 195 -32.34 -26.78 20.17
CA ILE A 195 -31.39 -25.79 20.72
C ILE A 195 -31.42 -24.49 19.93
N LYS A 196 -31.40 -24.57 18.59
CA LYS A 196 -31.49 -23.39 17.72
C LYS A 196 -32.77 -22.60 17.95
N LYS A 197 -33.91 -23.26 18.17
CA LYS A 197 -35.19 -22.60 18.45
C LYS A 197 -35.20 -21.90 19.81
N ILE A 198 -34.59 -22.50 20.83
CA ILE A 198 -34.42 -21.87 22.16
C ILE A 198 -33.55 -20.62 22.04
N LEU A 199 -32.40 -20.72 21.37
CA LEU A 199 -31.51 -19.59 21.15
C LEU A 199 -32.15 -18.47 20.32
N ALA A 200 -32.91 -18.82 19.27
CA ALA A 200 -33.61 -17.83 18.46
C ALA A 200 -34.69 -17.06 19.26
N GLY A 201 -35.45 -17.75 20.12
CA GLY A 201 -36.45 -17.09 20.97
C GLY A 201 -35.85 -16.11 21.99
N ILE A 202 -34.60 -16.31 22.39
CA ILE A 202 -33.89 -15.43 23.31
C ILE A 202 -33.33 -14.18 22.60
N ILE A 203 -33.01 -14.32 21.31
CA ILE A 203 -32.50 -13.23 20.46
C ILE A 203 -33.67 -12.35 19.97
N ASP A 204 -34.83 -12.92 19.67
CA ASP A 204 -36.01 -12.17 19.20
C ASP A 204 -36.73 -11.36 20.30
N TYR A 205 -36.49 -11.64 21.59
CA TYR A 205 -37.07 -10.88 22.72
C TYR A 205 -36.40 -9.50 22.94
N GLN A 206 -35.46 -9.08 22.09
CA GLN A 206 -34.74 -7.80 22.17
C GLN A 206 -34.94 -6.87 20.96
N LYS A 207 -35.95 -7.13 20.12
CA LYS A 207 -36.48 -6.13 19.17
C LYS A 207 -37.67 -5.41 19.75
#